data_AF-A0A5C3PQ99-F1
#
_entry.id   AF-A0A5C3PQ99-F1
#
_cell.length_a   1.000
_cell.length_b   1.000
_cell.length_c   1.000
_cell.angle_alpha   90.00
_cell.angle_beta   90.00
_cell.angle_gamma   90.00
#
_symmetry.space_group_name_H-M   'P 1'
#
loop_
_entity.id
_entity.type
_entity.pdbx_description
1 polymer ?
#
loop_
_entity_poly.entity_id
_entity_poly.type
_entity_poly.pdbx_seq_one_letter_code
_entity_poly.pdbx_strand_id
1 'polypeptide(L)'
;MGIYDNTTERSRHAMQPMSVIMSDPTMHYFENIMVRRLIPSPLHYLAIQMNPTAMLEDLGLDDSATMAEARAIRTKTYLVHLVWPGELPVSRMRWCRYQVEPIGTTLRTEVPEQGITADMVLPIAPNTAEARGIQPVTPNKPFPFPNCYHWLENSVVVRIRVPHGGFEHDGAFSLTREERNLMNEKFAPDRERIASFLDRQEKSPPAPSPSVHATRASTPLDAFGTTIHSQSGFPDPQSVPSTAGIPVGVLSDAYLRIVKEKGVMTSTPSKRPRGTAGSSKRRRGTLGSDTQGRGATAAPSPSNLKAGEIVEVFGRAPDPITPMIPLVDAWLDIENHLTADTIADPREFEKEVQLIVRIIKRGIARQLLSEEARRDALDAAYDTQNGSASDPSVSPMASRRGVRGTSNHRMTLASTPSDDAGRSDSDSAKDTSDEGADQSRGDHYASGMSLFWHHSLDMPKH
;
A
#
# COMPACT_ATOMS: atom_id res chain seq x y z
N MET A 1 -23.05 -7.77 72.51
CA MET A 1 -22.91 -7.46 73.95
C MET A 1 -21.44 -7.14 74.18
N GLY A 2 -21.09 -5.89 74.49
CA GLY A 2 -19.70 -5.43 74.60
C GLY A 2 -19.57 -3.96 74.20
N ILE A 3 -20.02 -3.09 75.11
CA ILE A 3 -20.00 -1.62 75.04
C ILE A 3 -18.67 -1.13 75.60
N TYR A 4 -18.01 -0.16 74.94
CA TYR A 4 -17.07 0.74 75.60
C TYR A 4 -17.24 2.17 75.05
N ASP A 5 -17.83 3.01 75.89
CA ASP A 5 -17.67 4.46 75.91
C ASP A 5 -16.29 4.80 76.50
N ASN A 6 -15.66 5.86 75.98
CA ASN A 6 -15.05 6.86 76.86
C ASN A 6 -14.78 8.17 76.14
N THR A 7 -15.57 9.16 76.52
CA THR A 7 -15.39 10.59 76.39
C THR A 7 -14.26 11.09 77.29
N THR A 8 -13.42 12.01 76.80
CA THR A 8 -12.74 13.00 77.65
C THR A 8 -12.45 14.27 76.85
N GLU A 9 -13.20 15.32 77.18
CA GLU A 9 -12.90 16.70 76.84
C GLU A 9 -11.61 17.18 77.54
N ARG A 10 -10.78 17.96 76.83
CA ARG A 10 -10.05 19.05 77.48
C ARG A 10 -9.78 20.21 76.53
N SER A 11 -10.58 21.26 76.74
CA SER A 11 -10.38 22.61 76.24
C SER A 11 -9.11 23.25 76.81
N ARG A 12 -8.34 23.97 75.97
CA ARG A 12 -7.80 25.31 76.27
C ARG A 12 -7.20 26.00 75.05
N HIS A 13 -7.88 27.06 74.67
CA HIS A 13 -7.51 28.30 73.98
C HIS A 13 -6.06 28.59 73.53
N ALA A 14 -6.05 29.21 72.33
CA ALA A 14 -5.30 30.39 71.89
C ALA A 14 -3.88 30.19 71.31
N MET A 15 -3.77 30.35 69.99
CA MET A 15 -3.13 31.52 69.37
C MET A 15 -3.39 31.49 67.85
N GLN A 16 -3.86 32.62 67.31
CA GLN A 16 -3.96 32.85 65.86
C GLN A 16 -2.56 32.92 65.24
N PRO A 17 -2.43 32.46 63.99
CA PRO A 17 -1.68 33.24 63.01
C PRO A 17 -2.60 33.59 61.84
N MET A 18 -2.89 34.88 61.70
CA MET A 18 -3.31 35.46 60.43
C MET A 18 -2.13 35.38 59.45
N SER A 19 -2.19 34.43 58.53
CA SER A 19 -1.54 34.55 57.23
C SER A 19 -2.58 34.25 56.15
N VAL A 20 -3.20 35.32 55.66
CA VAL A 20 -3.97 35.35 54.43
C VAL A 20 -2.98 35.07 53.29
N ILE A 21 -2.79 33.79 52.97
CA ILE A 21 -2.22 33.39 51.69
C ILE A 21 -3.40 33.39 50.74
N MET A 22 -3.41 34.35 49.82
CA MET A 22 -4.32 34.39 48.67
C MET A 22 -4.14 33.09 47.89
N SER A 23 -5.01 32.12 48.15
CA SER A 23 -5.21 30.95 47.31
C SER A 23 -5.82 31.43 46.00
N ASP A 24 -4.96 31.80 45.07
CA ASP A 24 -5.31 32.13 43.70
C ASP A 24 -6.01 30.89 43.06
N PRO A 25 -7.32 30.91 42.75
CA PRO A 25 -8.04 29.75 42.22
C PRO A 25 -7.67 29.42 40.76
N THR A 26 -6.67 30.09 40.21
CA THR A 26 -6.41 30.15 38.77
C THR A 26 -5.39 29.11 38.28
N MET A 27 -5.06 28.10 39.09
CA MET A 27 -3.95 27.16 38.86
C MET A 27 -4.34 25.67 38.93
N HIS A 28 -5.48 25.25 38.35
CA HIS A 28 -5.75 23.82 38.10
C HIS A 28 -6.48 23.52 36.78
N TYR A 29 -6.39 24.41 35.79
CA TYR A 29 -6.62 24.05 34.39
C TYR A 29 -5.29 23.80 33.69
N PHE A 30 -4.46 22.91 34.25
CA PHE A 30 -3.72 22.03 33.35
C PHE A 30 -4.77 21.09 32.79
N GLU A 31 -5.53 21.59 31.81
CA GLU A 31 -6.20 20.73 30.84
C GLU A 31 -5.18 19.66 30.50
N ASN A 32 -5.52 18.40 30.77
CA ASN A 32 -4.74 17.27 30.32
C ASN A 32 -4.51 17.51 28.83
N ILE A 33 -3.32 17.99 28.47
CA ILE A 33 -2.90 18.12 27.08
C ILE A 33 -2.78 16.67 26.64
N MET A 34 -3.90 16.12 26.18
CA MET A 34 -3.97 14.77 25.67
C MET A 34 -2.97 14.72 24.53
N VAL A 35 -1.89 13.97 24.74
CA VAL A 35 -0.80 13.85 23.79
C VAL A 35 -1.32 13.02 22.62
N ARG A 36 -1.95 13.70 21.66
CA ARG A 36 -2.37 13.08 20.41
C ARG A 36 -1.12 12.67 19.63
N ARG A 37 -1.06 11.40 19.24
CA ARG A 37 0.05 10.88 18.44
C ARG A 37 -0.23 11.14 16.98
N LEU A 38 0.82 11.35 16.18
CA LEU A 38 0.65 11.62 14.75
C LEU A 38 -0.03 10.46 14.00
N ILE A 39 0.31 9.22 14.38
CA ILE A 39 -0.20 7.98 13.78
C ILE A 39 -0.75 7.07 14.90
N PRO A 40 -1.67 6.14 14.59
CA PRO A 40 -2.19 5.22 15.59
C PRO A 40 -1.09 4.23 16.04
N SER A 41 -1.07 3.87 17.31
CA SER A 41 -0.03 2.99 17.84
C SER A 41 -0.29 1.55 17.38
N PRO A 42 0.76 0.73 17.17
CA PRO A 42 0.61 -0.70 16.97
C PRO A 42 -0.27 -1.37 18.03
N LEU A 43 -0.80 -2.55 17.72
CA LEU A 43 -1.60 -3.40 18.60
C LEU A 43 -2.96 -2.82 19.02
N HIS A 44 -3.39 -1.71 18.41
CA HIS A 44 -4.70 -1.12 18.66
C HIS A 44 -5.75 -1.66 17.69
N TYR A 45 -6.99 -1.70 18.15
CA TYR A 45 -8.15 -1.93 17.29
C TYR A 45 -8.63 -0.60 16.71
N LEU A 46 -9.06 -0.64 15.45
CA LEU A 46 -9.58 0.51 14.72
C LEU A 46 -10.84 0.14 13.95
N ALA A 47 -11.75 1.11 13.83
CA ALA A 47 -12.68 1.14 12.72
C ALA A 47 -11.98 1.80 11.53
N ILE A 48 -12.08 1.22 10.33
CA ILE A 48 -11.56 1.82 9.10
C ILE A 48 -12.62 1.84 8.00
N GLN A 49 -12.57 2.83 7.13
CA GLN A 49 -13.41 2.94 5.94
C GLN A 49 -12.59 3.43 4.76
N MET A 50 -12.72 2.78 3.60
CA MET A 50 -12.01 3.19 2.39
C MET A 50 -12.51 4.56 1.91
N ASN A 51 -11.58 5.42 1.49
CA ASN A 51 -11.87 6.72 0.90
C ASN A 51 -11.50 6.74 -0.59
N PRO A 52 -12.36 6.20 -1.48
CA PRO A 52 -12.03 6.02 -2.89
C PRO A 52 -11.83 7.35 -3.62
N THR A 53 -12.54 8.41 -3.22
CA THR A 53 -12.38 9.74 -3.81
C THR A 53 -11.02 10.35 -3.49
N ALA A 54 -10.57 10.26 -2.23
CA ALA A 54 -9.24 10.76 -1.85
C ALA A 54 -8.11 9.96 -2.54
N MET A 55 -8.29 8.65 -2.79
CA MET A 55 -7.34 7.85 -3.57
C MET A 55 -7.15 8.39 -4.99
N LEU A 56 -8.26 8.75 -5.66
CA LEU A 56 -8.22 9.31 -7.01
C LEU A 56 -7.66 10.74 -7.03
N GLU A 57 -8.01 11.55 -6.06
CA GLU A 57 -7.48 12.91 -5.91
C GLU A 57 -5.96 12.91 -5.71
N ASP A 58 -5.42 11.98 -4.91
CA ASP A 58 -3.98 11.79 -4.74
C ASP A 58 -3.29 11.54 -6.09
N LEU A 59 -3.92 10.74 -6.97
CA LEU A 59 -3.45 10.44 -8.33
C LEU A 59 -3.76 11.56 -9.33
N GLY A 60 -4.57 12.55 -8.96
CA GLY A 60 -5.07 13.58 -9.87
C GLY A 60 -5.92 13.02 -11.01
N LEU A 61 -6.70 11.97 -10.73
CA LEU A 61 -7.71 11.41 -11.63
C LEU A 61 -9.06 12.07 -11.31
N ASP A 62 -9.21 13.32 -11.75
CA ASP A 62 -10.33 14.21 -11.39
C ASP A 62 -11.41 14.32 -12.49
N ASP A 63 -11.33 13.51 -13.55
CA ASP A 63 -12.37 13.50 -14.58
C ASP A 63 -13.72 13.07 -14.01
N SER A 64 -14.78 13.70 -14.51
CA SER A 64 -16.13 13.54 -13.95
C SER A 64 -16.63 12.10 -13.97
N ALA A 65 -16.20 11.28 -14.93
CA ALA A 65 -16.63 9.89 -15.04
C ALA A 65 -15.94 9.02 -13.97
N THR A 66 -14.61 9.15 -13.82
CA THR A 66 -13.85 8.43 -12.78
C THR A 66 -14.33 8.78 -11.38
N MET A 67 -14.57 10.07 -11.10
CA MET A 67 -15.07 10.51 -9.80
C MET A 67 -16.50 10.04 -9.53
N ALA A 68 -17.35 9.97 -10.56
CA ALA A 68 -18.70 9.41 -10.41
C ALA A 68 -18.66 7.91 -10.09
N GLU A 69 -17.80 7.14 -10.77
CA GLU A 69 -17.60 5.71 -10.46
C GLU A 69 -17.14 5.50 -9.02
N ALA A 70 -16.17 6.29 -8.53
CA ALA A 70 -15.67 6.17 -7.17
C ALA A 70 -16.72 6.53 -6.11
N ARG A 71 -17.51 7.58 -6.33
CA ARG A 71 -18.62 7.95 -5.42
C ARG A 71 -19.74 6.90 -5.40
N ALA A 72 -19.85 6.08 -6.45
CA ALA A 72 -20.81 5.00 -6.50
C ALA A 72 -20.38 3.77 -5.69
N ILE A 73 -19.10 3.68 -5.26
CA ILE A 73 -18.67 2.62 -4.35
C ILE A 73 -19.35 2.83 -3.00
N ARG A 74 -20.15 1.84 -2.58
CA ARG A 74 -20.70 1.79 -1.22
C ARG A 74 -19.66 1.20 -0.29
N THR A 75 -18.85 2.06 0.31
CA THR A 75 -17.81 1.63 1.25
C THR A 75 -18.40 1.26 2.61
N LYS A 76 -17.90 0.17 3.18
CA LYS A 76 -18.29 -0.29 4.51
C LYS A 76 -17.25 0.09 5.56
N THR A 77 -17.66 0.03 6.83
CA THR A 77 -16.75 0.21 7.96
C THR A 77 -16.32 -1.16 8.46
N TYR A 78 -15.02 -1.36 8.59
CA TYR A 78 -14.39 -2.61 8.99
C TYR A 78 -13.72 -2.45 10.34
N LEU A 79 -13.79 -3.50 11.16
CA LEU A 79 -12.98 -3.60 12.36
C LEU A 79 -11.64 -4.24 11.99
N VAL A 80 -10.53 -3.62 12.39
CA VAL A 80 -9.18 -4.14 12.16
C VAL A 80 -8.33 -4.07 13.41
N HIS A 81 -7.32 -4.94 13.49
CA HIS A 81 -6.25 -4.86 14.46
C HIS A 81 -4.95 -4.41 13.79
N LEU A 82 -4.25 -3.43 14.38
CA LEU A 82 -2.99 -2.90 13.86
C LEU A 82 -1.81 -3.79 14.22
N VAL A 83 -1.03 -4.20 13.22
CA VAL A 83 0.18 -5.01 13.45
C VAL A 83 1.40 -4.11 13.62
N TRP A 84 1.91 -3.54 12.53
CA TRP A 84 3.04 -2.60 12.55
C TRP A 84 2.89 -1.55 11.44
N PRO A 85 3.34 -0.30 11.68
CA PRO A 85 3.50 0.67 10.61
C PRO A 85 4.59 0.19 9.64
N GLY A 86 4.32 0.29 8.35
CA GLY A 86 5.27 0.01 7.27
C GLY A 86 6.26 1.16 7.01
N GLU A 87 6.11 2.28 7.71
CA GLU A 87 7.00 3.45 7.60
C GLU A 87 7.03 4.25 8.90
N LEU A 88 8.14 4.95 9.17
CA LEU A 88 8.20 5.82 10.35
C LEU A 88 7.27 7.03 10.23
N PRO A 89 6.76 7.58 11.36
CA PRO A 89 6.12 8.88 11.38
C PRO A 89 7.11 10.02 11.08
N VAL A 90 6.72 10.96 10.22
CA VAL A 90 7.34 12.29 10.05
C VAL A 90 6.28 13.36 10.04
N SER A 91 6.66 14.55 10.49
CA SER A 91 5.80 15.73 10.40
C SER A 91 5.25 15.92 8.98
N ARG A 92 3.95 16.23 8.89
CA ARG A 92 3.22 16.50 7.64
C ARG A 92 2.99 15.29 6.72
N MET A 93 3.12 14.05 7.21
CA MET A 93 2.62 12.89 6.44
C MET A 93 1.14 13.04 6.14
N ARG A 94 0.73 12.68 4.92
CA ARG A 94 -0.69 12.64 4.52
C ARG A 94 -1.38 11.36 5.00
N TRP A 95 -0.62 10.27 5.01
CA TRP A 95 -1.04 8.94 5.40
C TRP A 95 0.16 8.17 5.94
N CYS A 96 -0.08 7.07 6.64
CA CYS A 96 0.93 6.12 7.09
C CYS A 96 0.54 4.69 6.63
N ARG A 97 1.46 3.94 6.03
CA ARG A 97 1.24 2.53 5.68
C ARG A 97 1.19 1.68 6.94
N TYR A 98 0.21 0.77 7.01
CA TYR A 98 0.09 -0.24 8.05
C TYR A 98 -0.19 -1.61 7.43
N GLN A 99 0.38 -2.65 8.04
CA GLN A 99 -0.20 -3.97 7.97
C GLN A 99 -1.29 -4.07 9.04
N VAL A 100 -2.49 -4.46 8.61
CA VAL A 100 -3.66 -4.61 9.48
C VAL A 100 -4.26 -6.00 9.32
N GLU A 101 -4.89 -6.49 10.37
CA GLU A 101 -5.60 -7.77 10.40
C GLU A 101 -7.10 -7.49 10.53
N PRO A 102 -7.91 -7.62 9.47
CA PRO A 102 -9.35 -7.47 9.59
C PRO A 102 -9.96 -8.52 10.52
N ILE A 103 -10.91 -8.07 11.33
CA ILE A 103 -11.58 -8.87 12.34
C ILE A 103 -12.90 -9.38 11.78
N GLY A 104 -13.14 -10.68 11.88
CA GLY A 104 -14.39 -11.30 11.46
C GLY A 104 -15.39 -11.40 12.60
N THR A 105 -16.68 -11.33 12.29
CA THR A 105 -17.80 -11.62 13.22
C THR A 105 -18.29 -13.07 13.14
N THR A 106 -17.69 -13.85 12.25
CA THR A 106 -17.97 -15.27 12.03
C THR A 106 -16.65 -16.04 11.96
N LEU A 107 -16.76 -17.37 11.91
CA LEU A 107 -15.65 -18.21 11.46
C LEU A 107 -15.17 -17.75 10.07
N ARG A 108 -13.89 -18.00 9.79
CA ARG A 108 -13.30 -17.62 8.52
C ARG A 108 -13.82 -18.51 7.39
N THR A 109 -13.73 -18.00 6.17
CA THR A 109 -13.93 -18.84 4.98
C THR A 109 -12.74 -19.75 4.78
N GLU A 110 -13.03 -20.98 4.38
CA GLU A 110 -12.00 -21.96 4.02
C GLU A 110 -11.30 -21.57 2.73
N VAL A 111 -10.00 -21.81 2.69
CA VAL A 111 -9.20 -21.70 1.47
C VAL A 111 -8.49 -23.04 1.30
N PRO A 112 -9.22 -24.08 0.81
CA PRO A 112 -8.72 -25.45 0.78
C PRO A 112 -7.42 -25.59 0.00
N GLU A 113 -7.23 -24.79 -1.06
CA GLU A 113 -6.02 -24.73 -1.87
C GLU A 113 -4.78 -24.23 -1.11
N GLN A 114 -4.97 -23.57 0.04
CA GLN A 114 -3.92 -23.13 0.95
C GLN A 114 -3.90 -23.93 2.26
N GLY A 115 -4.73 -24.99 2.37
CA GLY A 115 -4.85 -25.75 3.62
C GLY A 115 -5.50 -24.98 4.77
N ILE A 116 -6.16 -23.87 4.48
CA ILE A 116 -6.83 -23.02 5.48
C ILE A 116 -8.25 -23.53 5.70
N THR A 117 -8.59 -23.76 6.97
CA THR A 117 -9.92 -24.29 7.38
C THR A 117 -10.68 -23.26 8.23
N ALA A 118 -12.01 -23.41 8.36
CA ALA A 118 -12.87 -22.43 9.01
C ALA A 118 -12.58 -22.24 10.51
N ASP A 119 -12.02 -23.26 11.15
CA ASP A 119 -11.64 -23.28 12.56
C ASP A 119 -10.34 -22.50 12.87
N MET A 120 -9.55 -22.10 11.87
CA MET A 120 -8.29 -21.36 12.03
C MET A 120 -8.51 -19.88 12.40
N VAL A 121 -9.18 -19.67 13.53
CA VAL A 121 -9.54 -18.38 14.11
C VAL A 121 -9.26 -18.36 15.60
N LEU A 122 -9.09 -17.17 16.18
CA LEU A 122 -8.98 -16.97 17.63
C LEU A 122 -10.06 -16.00 18.13
N PRO A 123 -10.92 -16.41 19.08
CA PRO A 123 -11.95 -15.54 19.61
C PRO A 123 -11.35 -14.37 20.40
N ILE A 124 -12.01 -13.21 20.38
CA ILE A 124 -11.68 -12.04 21.19
C ILE A 124 -12.66 -11.97 22.36
N ALA A 125 -12.17 -11.97 23.60
CA ALA A 125 -13.04 -11.89 24.79
C ALA A 125 -13.94 -10.64 24.71
N PRO A 126 -15.26 -10.74 24.97
CA PRO A 126 -15.93 -11.81 25.71
C PRO A 126 -16.47 -12.96 24.84
N ASN A 127 -16.08 -13.06 23.57
CA ASN A 127 -16.51 -14.18 22.73
C ASN A 127 -16.04 -15.51 23.31
N THR A 128 -16.99 -16.34 23.76
CA THR A 128 -16.73 -17.69 24.29
C THR A 128 -17.17 -18.79 23.31
N ALA A 129 -17.62 -18.44 22.11
CA ALA A 129 -18.03 -19.44 21.14
C ALA A 129 -16.82 -20.31 20.77
N GLU A 130 -16.97 -21.61 20.98
CA GLU A 130 -15.88 -22.57 20.87
C GLU A 130 -15.45 -22.72 19.41
N ALA A 131 -14.31 -22.11 19.06
CA ALA A 131 -13.63 -22.42 17.79
C ALA A 131 -12.89 -23.76 17.86
N ARG A 132 -12.46 -24.20 19.07
CA ARG A 132 -11.71 -25.45 19.37
C ARG A 132 -11.34 -25.61 20.86
N GLY A 133 -12.11 -25.01 21.77
CA GLY A 133 -11.69 -24.88 23.18
C GLY A 133 -10.46 -23.98 23.40
N ILE A 134 -10.08 -23.20 22.39
CA ILE A 134 -8.97 -22.24 22.48
C ILE A 134 -9.41 -21.05 23.32
N GLN A 135 -8.61 -20.71 24.32
CA GLN A 135 -8.87 -19.55 25.17
C GLN A 135 -8.88 -18.25 24.33
N PRO A 136 -9.90 -17.39 24.47
CA PRO A 136 -9.94 -16.11 23.79
C PRO A 136 -8.73 -15.23 24.07
N VAL A 137 -8.41 -14.33 23.14
CA VAL A 137 -7.47 -13.24 23.41
C VAL A 137 -8.16 -12.15 24.20
N THR A 138 -7.45 -11.53 25.15
CA THR A 138 -8.02 -10.55 26.09
C THR A 138 -7.45 -9.16 25.86
N PRO A 139 -8.21 -8.23 25.27
CA PRO A 139 -7.79 -6.83 25.17
C PRO A 139 -7.58 -6.18 26.54
N ASN A 140 -6.90 -5.03 26.55
CA ASN A 140 -6.59 -4.25 27.76
C ASN A 140 -7.81 -3.83 28.60
N LYS A 141 -9.01 -3.87 28.02
CA LYS A 141 -10.30 -3.64 28.66
C LYS A 141 -11.39 -4.50 28.00
N PRO A 142 -12.57 -4.69 28.62
CA PRO A 142 -13.63 -5.51 28.06
C PRO A 142 -14.01 -5.08 26.64
N PHE A 143 -13.82 -5.96 25.65
CA PHE A 143 -14.09 -5.64 24.25
C PHE A 143 -15.61 -5.49 24.01
N PRO A 144 -16.04 -4.51 23.20
CA PRO A 144 -17.46 -4.17 23.10
C PRO A 144 -18.26 -5.14 22.21
N PHE A 145 -17.58 -5.98 21.43
CA PHE A 145 -18.21 -6.84 20.43
C PHE A 145 -18.04 -8.33 20.81
N PRO A 146 -19.12 -9.03 21.20
CA PRO A 146 -19.04 -10.37 21.78
C PRO A 146 -18.86 -11.50 20.76
N ASN A 147 -18.84 -11.20 19.46
CA ASN A 147 -18.83 -12.16 18.35
C ASN A 147 -17.59 -12.04 17.46
N CYS A 148 -16.51 -11.40 17.94
CA CYS A 148 -15.34 -11.12 17.11
C CYS A 148 -14.25 -12.22 17.17
N TYR A 149 -13.53 -12.38 16.06
CA TYR A 149 -12.44 -13.33 15.88
C TYR A 149 -11.27 -12.69 15.11
N HIS A 150 -10.05 -13.00 15.54
CA HIS A 150 -8.88 -12.89 14.67
C HIS A 150 -8.86 -14.06 13.70
N TRP A 151 -8.63 -13.81 12.42
CA TRP A 151 -8.46 -14.84 11.41
C TRP A 151 -6.97 -15.04 11.12
N LEU A 152 -6.51 -16.30 11.07
CA LEU A 152 -5.11 -16.62 10.75
C LEU A 152 -4.75 -16.13 9.32
N GLU A 153 -3.52 -15.65 9.07
CA GLU A 153 -3.09 -15.19 7.74
C GLU A 153 -4.07 -14.20 7.04
N ASN A 154 -4.85 -13.43 7.80
CA ASN A 154 -5.80 -12.45 7.27
C ASN A 154 -5.22 -11.04 7.37
N SER A 155 -4.08 -10.78 6.73
CA SER A 155 -3.45 -9.46 6.78
C SER A 155 -3.56 -8.72 5.45
N VAL A 156 -3.77 -7.41 5.52
CA VAL A 156 -3.83 -6.51 4.36
C VAL A 156 -3.03 -5.25 4.65
N VAL A 157 -2.40 -4.68 3.63
CA VAL A 157 -1.71 -3.40 3.74
C VAL A 157 -2.69 -2.28 3.40
N VAL A 158 -2.74 -1.25 4.25
CA VAL A 158 -3.58 -0.05 4.04
C VAL A 158 -2.75 1.22 4.23
N ARG A 159 -3.17 2.33 3.62
CA ARG A 159 -2.68 3.68 3.92
C ARG A 159 -3.68 4.36 4.84
N ILE A 160 -3.33 4.55 6.10
CA ILE A 160 -4.20 5.23 7.07
C ILE A 160 -3.97 6.74 6.96
N ARG A 161 -5.01 7.52 6.65
CA ARG A 161 -4.92 8.99 6.58
C ARG A 161 -4.57 9.57 7.93
N VAL A 162 -3.67 10.55 7.93
CA VAL A 162 -3.24 11.25 9.15
C VAL A 162 -4.08 12.52 9.30
N PRO A 163 -4.98 12.60 10.31
CA PRO A 163 -5.75 13.80 10.55
C PRO A 163 -4.84 14.92 11.08
N HIS A 164 -5.20 16.18 10.83
CA HIS A 164 -4.40 17.34 11.25
C HIS A 164 -4.13 17.39 12.76
N GLY A 165 -5.03 16.85 13.58
CA GLY A 165 -4.90 16.79 15.04
C GLY A 165 -4.23 15.53 15.59
N GLY A 166 -3.86 14.56 14.74
CA GLY A 166 -3.40 13.25 15.18
C GLY A 166 -4.52 12.37 15.78
N PHE A 167 -4.10 11.30 16.46
CA PHE A 167 -4.95 10.23 16.99
C PHE A 167 -4.97 10.25 18.52
N GLU A 168 -6.17 10.17 19.07
CA GLU A 168 -6.43 10.08 20.50
C GLU A 168 -6.47 8.62 20.94
N HIS A 169 -5.51 8.23 21.78
CA HIS A 169 -5.34 6.84 22.22
C HIS A 169 -5.97 6.56 23.59
N ASP A 170 -6.38 7.61 24.29
CA ASP A 170 -6.97 7.44 25.60
C ASP A 170 -8.30 6.68 25.46
N GLY A 171 -8.47 5.69 26.32
CA GLY A 171 -9.61 4.77 26.22
C GLY A 171 -9.65 3.92 24.95
N ALA A 172 -8.62 3.84 24.12
CA ALA A 172 -8.62 2.95 22.95
C ALA A 172 -8.45 1.47 23.36
N PHE A 173 -9.03 0.57 22.56
CA PHE A 173 -8.87 -0.88 22.74
C PHE A 173 -7.55 -1.34 22.13
N SER A 174 -6.77 -2.13 22.85
CA SER A 174 -5.52 -2.68 22.36
C SER A 174 -5.21 -4.05 22.95
N LEU A 175 -4.36 -4.81 22.27
CA LEU A 175 -3.67 -5.94 22.88
C LEU A 175 -2.42 -5.46 23.59
N THR A 176 -2.07 -6.09 24.71
CA THR A 176 -0.72 -5.94 25.27
C THR A 176 0.27 -6.70 24.39
N ARG A 177 1.57 -6.46 24.58
CA ARG A 177 2.61 -7.18 23.84
C ARG A 177 2.58 -8.67 24.18
N GLU A 178 2.34 -8.98 25.45
CA GLU A 178 2.22 -10.34 25.97
C GLU A 178 1.03 -11.06 25.31
N GLU A 179 -0.12 -10.39 25.22
CA GLU A 179 -1.32 -10.98 24.61
C GLU A 179 -1.14 -11.17 23.09
N ARG A 180 -0.44 -10.26 22.40
CA ARG A 180 -0.08 -10.44 20.98
C ARG A 180 0.87 -11.62 20.79
N ASN A 181 1.85 -11.80 21.66
CA ASN A 181 2.75 -12.95 21.60
C ASN A 181 1.98 -14.26 21.85
N LEU A 182 1.13 -14.28 22.87
CA LEU A 182 0.27 -15.43 23.16
C LEU A 182 -0.66 -15.75 21.98
N MET A 183 -1.20 -14.74 21.31
CA MET A 183 -1.99 -14.93 20.09
C MET A 183 -1.17 -15.61 18.98
N ASN A 184 0.08 -15.20 18.78
CA ASN A 184 0.96 -15.83 17.80
C ASN A 184 1.29 -17.28 18.15
N GLU A 185 1.50 -17.59 19.43
CA GLU A 185 1.72 -18.94 19.93
C GLU A 185 0.47 -19.82 19.73
N LYS A 186 -0.73 -19.30 20.04
CA LYS A 186 -2.01 -19.99 19.82
C LYS A 186 -2.25 -20.31 18.34
N PHE A 187 -1.74 -19.49 17.42
CA PHE A 187 -1.81 -19.75 15.98
C PHE A 187 -0.71 -20.68 15.44
N ALA A 188 0.35 -20.97 16.20
CA ALA A 188 1.46 -21.78 15.72
C ALA A 188 1.04 -23.18 15.21
N PRO A 189 0.16 -23.94 15.91
CA PRO A 189 -0.30 -25.24 15.42
C PRO A 189 -1.05 -25.16 14.09
N ASP A 190 -1.79 -24.09 13.84
CA ASP A 190 -2.50 -23.92 12.57
C ASP A 190 -1.55 -23.57 11.41
N ARG A 191 -0.48 -22.80 11.68
CA ARG A 191 0.58 -22.57 10.70
C ARG A 191 1.31 -23.88 10.35
N GLU A 192 1.55 -24.74 11.32
CA GLU A 192 2.11 -26.09 11.09
C GLU A 192 1.18 -26.97 10.25
N ARG A 193 -0.14 -26.87 10.46
CA ARG A 193 -1.15 -27.56 9.63
C ARG A 193 -1.10 -27.08 8.18
N ILE A 194 -1.00 -25.77 7.95
CA ILE A 194 -0.86 -25.17 6.61
C ILE A 194 0.44 -25.63 5.95
N ALA A 195 1.57 -25.54 6.66
CA ALA A 195 2.86 -25.98 6.14
C ALA A 195 2.84 -27.48 5.76
N SER A 196 2.30 -28.32 6.64
CA SER A 196 2.14 -29.76 6.38
C SER A 196 1.22 -30.07 5.19
N PHE A 197 0.22 -29.22 4.94
CA PHE A 197 -0.65 -29.33 3.77
C PHE A 197 0.11 -29.01 2.47
N LEU A 198 0.84 -27.90 2.44
CA LEU A 198 1.62 -27.48 1.27
C LEU A 198 2.72 -28.49 0.93
N ASP A 199 3.43 -29.00 1.94
CA ASP A 199 4.43 -30.07 1.77
C ASP A 199 3.86 -31.33 1.11
N ARG A 200 2.62 -31.72 1.47
CA ARG A 200 1.95 -32.87 0.86
C ARG A 200 1.53 -32.58 -0.57
N GLN A 201 1.10 -31.36 -0.87
CA GLN A 201 0.72 -30.94 -2.21
C GLN A 201 1.93 -30.94 -3.15
N GLU A 202 3.09 -30.47 -2.68
CA GLU A 202 4.34 -30.47 -3.44
C GLU A 202 4.88 -31.89 -3.70
N LYS A 203 4.82 -32.76 -2.68
CA LYS A 203 5.28 -34.15 -2.79
C LYS A 203 4.32 -35.07 -3.56
N SER A 204 3.07 -34.65 -3.77
CA SER A 204 2.12 -35.43 -4.53
C SER A 204 2.57 -35.49 -5.98
N PRO A 205 2.72 -36.69 -6.58
CA PRO A 205 3.09 -36.79 -7.98
C PRO A 205 2.08 -36.00 -8.82
N PRO A 206 2.52 -35.28 -9.87
CA PRO A 206 1.61 -34.52 -10.71
C PRO A 206 0.52 -35.47 -11.16
N ALA A 207 -0.72 -35.18 -10.76
CA ALA A 207 -1.87 -35.97 -11.18
C ALA A 207 -1.75 -36.15 -12.70
N PRO A 208 -1.87 -37.39 -13.23
CA PRO A 208 -1.68 -37.63 -14.65
C PRO A 208 -2.60 -36.67 -15.40
N SER A 209 -1.99 -35.66 -16.03
CA SER A 209 -2.72 -34.60 -16.68
C SER A 209 -3.68 -35.29 -17.63
N PRO A 210 -5.00 -35.02 -17.57
CA PRO A 210 -5.91 -35.53 -18.59
C PRO A 210 -5.29 -35.10 -19.92
N SER A 211 -5.00 -36.07 -20.77
CA SER A 211 -4.35 -35.89 -22.06
C SER A 211 -5.27 -35.08 -22.96
N VAL A 212 -5.25 -33.76 -22.77
CA VAL A 212 -5.97 -32.82 -23.63
C VAL A 212 -5.18 -32.74 -24.92
N HIS A 213 -5.69 -33.41 -25.95
CA HIS A 213 -5.25 -33.22 -27.32
C HIS A 213 -5.16 -31.73 -27.66
N ALA A 214 -3.99 -31.35 -28.15
CA ALA A 214 -3.56 -29.98 -28.37
C ALA A 214 -4.50 -29.17 -29.27
N THR A 215 -4.91 -28.00 -28.80
CA THR A 215 -5.06 -26.80 -29.66
C THR A 215 -4.38 -25.66 -28.93
N ARG A 216 -3.15 -25.36 -29.36
CA ARG A 216 -2.20 -24.47 -28.72
C ARG A 216 -2.45 -23.04 -29.21
N ALA A 217 -3.05 -22.19 -28.36
CA ALA A 217 -3.01 -20.75 -28.50
C ALA A 217 -2.24 -20.17 -27.30
N SER A 218 -1.07 -19.60 -27.58
CA SER A 218 -0.16 -19.02 -26.60
C SER A 218 -0.74 -17.71 -26.06
N THR A 219 -0.88 -17.57 -24.74
CA THR A 219 -1.19 -16.28 -24.09
C THR A 219 -0.01 -15.88 -23.19
N PRO A 220 0.48 -14.62 -23.23
CA PRO A 220 1.61 -14.17 -22.41
C PRO A 220 1.20 -13.91 -20.95
N LEU A 221 2.13 -14.17 -20.01
CA LEU A 221 1.99 -13.94 -18.57
C LEU A 221 1.90 -12.45 -18.21
N ASP A 222 0.94 -12.11 -17.35
CA ASP A 222 0.77 -10.80 -16.70
C ASP A 222 1.74 -10.63 -15.50
N ALA A 223 2.63 -9.64 -15.59
CA ALA A 223 3.53 -9.23 -14.52
C ALA A 223 2.96 -8.05 -13.72
N PHE A 224 2.01 -8.33 -12.82
CA PHE A 224 1.68 -7.47 -11.67
C PHE A 224 1.33 -8.37 -10.48
N GLY A 225 2.37 -8.98 -9.91
CA GLY A 225 2.25 -9.82 -8.72
C GLY A 225 2.00 -8.98 -7.47
N THR A 226 0.76 -8.51 -7.30
CA THR A 226 0.20 -8.43 -5.96
C THR A 226 -0.33 -9.83 -5.67
N THR A 227 0.26 -10.55 -4.71
CA THR A 227 -0.32 -11.80 -4.20
C THR A 227 -1.59 -11.45 -3.42
N ILE A 228 -2.63 -11.10 -4.15
CA ILE A 228 -4.01 -11.10 -3.72
C ILE A 228 -4.56 -12.39 -4.32
N HIS A 229 -4.56 -13.46 -3.52
CA HIS A 229 -5.13 -14.75 -3.92
C HIS A 229 -6.65 -14.58 -4.09
N SER A 230 -7.06 -14.26 -5.32
CA SER A 230 -8.46 -14.17 -5.70
C SER A 230 -9.05 -15.59 -5.79
N GLN A 231 -9.88 -15.95 -4.81
CA GLN A 231 -10.81 -17.07 -4.96
C GLN A 231 -11.97 -16.70 -5.88
N SER A 232 -12.27 -17.66 -6.75
CA SER A 232 -13.29 -17.66 -7.79
C SER A 232 -14.72 -17.57 -7.28
N GLY A 233 -15.53 -16.70 -7.90
CA GLY A 233 -16.99 -16.68 -7.71
C GLY A 233 -17.65 -15.34 -8.00
N PHE A 234 -17.32 -14.68 -9.10
CA PHE A 234 -18.07 -13.50 -9.58
C PHE A 234 -18.66 -13.74 -10.96
N PRO A 235 -19.84 -13.19 -11.26
CA PRO A 235 -20.49 -13.32 -12.55
C PRO A 235 -19.64 -12.68 -13.65
N ASP A 236 -19.77 -13.26 -14.83
CA ASP A 236 -19.06 -13.02 -16.07
C ASP A 236 -18.62 -11.54 -16.32
N PRO A 237 -17.33 -11.25 -16.59
CA PRO A 237 -16.83 -9.89 -16.88
C PRO A 237 -17.34 -9.28 -18.21
N GLN A 238 -18.24 -9.93 -18.93
CA GLN A 238 -18.56 -9.62 -20.34
C GLN A 238 -19.40 -8.34 -20.62
N SER A 239 -19.42 -7.36 -19.74
CA SER A 239 -20.06 -6.06 -20.08
C SER A 239 -19.34 -4.81 -19.59
N VAL A 240 -18.18 -4.94 -18.96
CA VAL A 240 -17.34 -3.75 -18.74
C VAL A 240 -16.60 -3.49 -20.04
N PRO A 241 -16.77 -2.33 -20.71
CA PRO A 241 -16.06 -2.06 -21.95
C PRO A 241 -14.58 -2.28 -21.72
N SER A 242 -14.03 -3.27 -22.46
CA SER A 242 -12.61 -3.58 -22.52
C SER A 242 -11.83 -2.28 -22.55
N THR A 243 -10.79 -2.15 -21.72
CA THR A 243 -9.98 -0.95 -21.52
C THR A 243 -9.43 -0.41 -22.85
N ALA A 244 -10.29 0.22 -23.64
CA ALA A 244 -10.15 0.84 -24.95
C ALA A 244 -9.04 0.30 -25.89
N GLY A 245 -8.72 -1.00 -25.86
CA GLY A 245 -7.61 -1.55 -26.65
C GLY A 245 -6.22 -1.01 -26.28
N ILE A 246 -6.05 -0.35 -25.12
CA ILE A 246 -4.75 0.17 -24.70
C ILE A 246 -3.88 -0.99 -24.21
N PRO A 247 -2.66 -1.20 -24.75
CA PRO A 247 -1.76 -2.25 -24.29
C PRO A 247 -1.43 -2.09 -22.80
N VAL A 248 -1.37 -3.20 -22.06
CA VAL A 248 -1.11 -3.23 -20.62
C VAL A 248 0.19 -2.50 -20.25
N GLY A 249 1.24 -2.64 -21.07
CA GLY A 249 2.51 -1.93 -20.86
C GLY A 249 2.38 -0.41 -20.89
N VAL A 250 1.56 0.13 -21.80
CA VAL A 250 1.32 1.59 -21.90
C VAL A 250 0.58 2.11 -20.68
N LEU A 251 -0.40 1.35 -20.16
CA LEU A 251 -1.10 1.71 -18.92
C LEU A 251 -0.16 1.70 -17.70
N SER A 252 0.74 0.72 -17.63
CA SER A 252 1.78 0.65 -16.60
C SER A 252 2.69 1.88 -16.62
N ASP A 253 3.21 2.25 -17.79
CA ASP A 253 4.12 3.38 -17.92
C ASP A 253 3.44 4.71 -17.59
N ALA A 254 2.20 4.88 -18.06
CA ALA A 254 1.37 6.04 -17.74
C ALA A 254 1.10 6.15 -16.24
N TYR A 255 0.77 5.03 -15.60
CA TYR A 255 0.59 4.95 -14.16
C TYR A 255 1.86 5.40 -13.42
N LEU A 256 3.03 4.82 -13.75
CA LEU A 256 4.30 5.18 -13.12
C LEU A 256 4.63 6.68 -13.29
N ARG A 257 4.35 7.23 -14.47
CA ARG A 257 4.52 8.67 -14.76
C ARG A 257 3.63 9.51 -13.84
N ILE A 258 2.33 9.22 -13.77
CA ILE A 258 1.37 9.95 -12.92
C ILE A 258 1.80 9.90 -11.46
N VAL A 259 2.12 8.71 -10.96
CA VAL A 259 2.48 8.49 -9.56
C VAL A 259 3.75 9.25 -9.17
N LYS A 260 4.73 9.31 -10.08
CA LYS A 260 5.96 10.08 -9.91
C LYS A 260 5.70 11.59 -9.91
N GLU A 261 4.91 12.09 -10.87
CA GLU A 261 4.56 13.51 -10.98
C GLU A 261 3.75 14.02 -9.79
N LYS A 262 2.83 13.21 -9.29
CA LYS A 262 1.98 13.55 -8.14
C LYS A 262 2.68 13.31 -6.80
N GLY A 263 3.82 12.60 -6.80
CA GLY A 263 4.57 12.29 -5.59
C GLY A 263 3.78 11.45 -4.59
N VAL A 264 3.01 10.47 -5.06
CA VAL A 264 2.18 9.57 -4.23
C VAL A 264 2.95 8.30 -3.84
N MET A 265 4.18 8.13 -4.35
CA MET A 265 5.07 7.03 -3.96
C MET A 265 5.50 7.09 -2.49
N THR A 266 5.32 8.24 -1.82
CA THR A 266 5.69 8.45 -0.41
C THR A 266 4.59 9.17 0.36
N SER A 267 4.58 8.95 1.68
CA SER A 267 3.65 9.58 2.64
C SER A 267 3.84 11.08 2.78
N THR A 268 5.06 11.58 2.52
CA THR A 268 5.38 13.00 2.58
C THR A 268 4.81 13.72 1.36
N PRO A 269 4.05 14.80 1.54
CA PRO A 269 3.60 15.61 0.40
C PRO A 269 4.84 16.09 -0.35
N SER A 270 4.88 15.81 -1.65
CA SER A 270 5.89 16.40 -2.52
C SER A 270 5.87 17.90 -2.27
N LYS A 271 7.00 18.46 -1.80
CA LYS A 271 7.16 19.91 -1.72
C LYS A 271 7.04 20.39 -3.17
N ARG A 272 5.82 20.70 -3.61
CA ARG A 272 5.59 21.37 -4.89
C ARG A 272 6.61 22.50 -4.89
N PRO A 273 7.53 22.56 -5.87
CA PRO A 273 8.45 23.68 -5.96
C PRO A 273 7.55 24.89 -5.96
N ARG A 274 7.56 25.61 -4.84
CA ARG A 274 6.68 26.75 -4.60
C ARG A 274 6.98 27.63 -5.79
N GLY A 275 6.01 27.70 -6.71
CA GLY A 275 6.24 28.19 -8.06
C GLY A 275 7.12 29.41 -7.94
N THR A 276 8.22 29.41 -8.68
CA THR A 276 9.15 30.52 -8.81
C THR A 276 8.34 31.73 -9.25
N ALA A 277 7.64 32.33 -8.29
CA ALA A 277 6.92 33.58 -8.41
C ALA A 277 8.00 34.53 -8.90
N GLY A 278 7.77 35.03 -10.11
CA GLY A 278 8.81 35.48 -11.02
C GLY A 278 10.00 36.06 -10.29
N SER A 279 11.19 35.50 -10.57
CA SER A 279 12.43 36.24 -10.47
C SER A 279 12.26 37.46 -11.36
N SER A 280 11.63 38.49 -10.78
CA SER A 280 11.60 39.83 -11.28
C SER A 280 13.06 40.18 -11.40
N LYS A 281 13.54 40.26 -12.64
CA LYS A 281 14.86 40.76 -13.03
C LYS A 281 15.00 42.18 -12.46
N ARG A 282 15.27 42.32 -11.17
CA ARG A 282 15.91 43.50 -10.63
C ARG A 282 17.37 43.40 -11.03
N ARG A 283 17.63 43.87 -12.25
CA ARG A 283 18.92 44.49 -12.59
C ARG A 283 19.24 45.48 -11.47
N ARG A 284 20.17 45.13 -10.59
CA ARG A 284 20.81 46.10 -9.70
C ARG A 284 22.30 46.01 -9.98
N GLY A 285 22.83 47.14 -10.43
CA GLY A 285 24.20 47.28 -10.90
C GLY A 285 25.23 47.02 -9.79
N THR A 286 26.37 46.57 -10.27
CA THR A 286 27.72 46.99 -9.90
C THR A 286 27.84 47.98 -8.74
N LEU A 287 28.52 47.60 -7.67
CA LEU A 287 29.78 48.22 -7.23
C LEU A 287 30.37 47.41 -6.07
N GLY A 288 31.68 47.21 -6.10
CA GLY A 288 32.40 46.32 -5.18
C GLY A 288 32.59 46.89 -3.78
N SER A 289 33.06 46.01 -2.89
CA SER A 289 34.03 46.35 -1.86
C SER A 289 34.56 45.05 -1.28
N ASP A 290 35.88 44.89 -1.36
CA ASP A 290 36.63 43.91 -0.60
C ASP A 290 36.44 44.14 0.90
N THR A 291 36.21 43.07 1.66
CA THR A 291 36.58 43.04 3.08
C THR A 291 36.75 41.59 3.52
N GLN A 292 38.02 41.22 3.72
CA GLN A 292 38.43 40.02 4.45
C GLN A 292 37.95 40.12 5.90
N GLY A 293 37.15 39.16 6.35
CA GLY A 293 36.66 39.05 7.71
C GLY A 293 36.60 37.60 8.17
N ARG A 294 37.48 37.26 9.11
CA ARG A 294 37.64 35.98 9.80
C ARG A 294 36.35 35.43 10.42
N GLY A 295 36.25 34.10 10.42
CA GLY A 295 35.97 33.34 11.65
C GLY A 295 34.51 33.11 12.04
N ALA A 296 33.90 32.05 11.50
CA ALA A 296 32.92 31.24 12.21
C ALA A 296 32.95 29.82 11.63
N THR A 297 33.34 28.85 12.44
CA THR A 297 33.22 27.41 12.16
C THR A 297 31.74 27.07 12.04
N ALA A 298 31.19 27.22 10.84
CA ALA A 298 29.87 26.75 10.49
C ALA A 298 29.87 25.22 10.58
N ALA A 299 29.00 24.68 11.44
CA ALA A 299 28.68 23.26 11.44
C ALA A 299 28.33 22.83 10.00
N PRO A 300 28.84 21.68 9.51
CA PRO A 300 28.58 21.24 8.16
C PRO A 300 27.08 21.09 7.96
N SER A 301 26.49 21.98 7.17
CA SER A 301 25.11 21.82 6.73
C SER A 301 25.03 20.51 5.93
N PRO A 302 24.09 19.60 6.25
CA PRO A 302 23.94 18.32 5.56
C PRO A 302 23.38 18.44 4.13
N SER A 303 23.55 19.58 3.47
CA SER A 303 22.94 19.92 2.18
C SER A 303 23.58 19.29 0.95
N ASN A 304 24.59 18.42 1.11
CA ASN A 304 25.30 17.80 -0.03
C ASN A 304 25.17 16.27 -0.11
N LEU A 305 24.32 15.63 0.71
CA LEU A 305 23.92 14.25 0.41
C LEU A 305 23.08 14.29 -0.88
N LYS A 306 23.61 13.68 -1.96
CA LYS A 306 22.87 13.51 -3.21
C LYS A 306 21.52 12.90 -2.86
N ALA A 307 20.43 13.52 -3.31
CA ALA A 307 19.05 13.12 -3.04
C ALA A 307 18.67 11.69 -3.53
N GLY A 308 19.64 10.91 -4.01
CA GLY A 308 19.48 9.50 -4.38
C GLY A 308 20.19 8.49 -3.46
N GLU A 309 20.88 8.95 -2.39
CA GLU A 309 21.64 8.07 -1.47
C GLU A 309 21.26 8.32 0.00
N ILE A 310 20.05 8.83 0.23
CA ILE A 310 19.44 8.67 1.55
C ILE A 310 19.06 7.20 1.61
N VAL A 311 19.86 6.43 2.36
CA VAL A 311 19.57 5.05 2.72
C VAL A 311 18.07 4.94 2.97
N GLU A 312 17.47 3.89 2.43
CA GLU A 312 16.08 3.49 2.56
C GLU A 312 15.74 3.11 4.01
N VAL A 313 16.12 3.96 4.96
CA VAL A 313 15.92 3.75 6.36
C VAL A 313 14.40 3.90 6.56
N PHE A 314 13.77 2.78 6.89
CA PHE A 314 12.39 2.68 7.33
C PHE A 314 11.27 2.67 6.28
N GLY A 315 11.46 1.94 5.16
CA GLY A 315 10.33 1.59 4.28
C GLY A 315 9.73 2.80 3.55
N ARG A 316 10.56 3.80 3.25
CA ARG A 316 10.16 5.01 2.51
C ARG A 316 10.67 5.04 1.07
N ALA A 317 11.20 3.93 0.55
CA ALA A 317 11.48 3.86 -0.86
C ALA A 317 10.22 4.24 -1.64
N PRO A 318 10.36 5.07 -2.68
CA PRO A 318 9.29 5.29 -3.62
C PRO A 318 8.83 3.95 -4.18
N ASP A 319 7.62 3.56 -3.80
CA ASP A 319 7.07 2.27 -4.19
C ASP A 319 5.92 2.50 -5.19
N PRO A 320 6.04 2.01 -6.43
CA PRO A 320 5.03 2.21 -7.45
C PRO A 320 3.69 1.55 -7.10
N ILE A 321 3.63 0.55 -6.21
CA ILE A 321 2.33 -0.04 -5.82
C ILE A 321 1.60 0.78 -4.75
N THR A 322 2.28 1.71 -4.08
CA THR A 322 1.72 2.50 -2.96
C THR A 322 0.37 3.18 -3.26
N PRO A 323 0.17 3.82 -4.42
CA PRO A 323 -1.12 4.43 -4.75
C PRO A 323 -2.28 3.44 -4.94
N MET A 324 -1.97 2.16 -5.23
CA MET A 324 -2.97 1.08 -5.31
C MET A 324 -3.35 0.52 -3.94
N ILE A 325 -2.52 0.76 -2.92
CA ILE A 325 -2.84 0.41 -1.54
C ILE A 325 -4.04 1.26 -1.10
N PRO A 326 -5.11 0.65 -0.56
CA PRO A 326 -6.32 1.37 -0.16
C PRO A 326 -6.01 2.48 0.84
N LEU A 327 -6.49 3.69 0.55
CA LEU A 327 -6.44 4.82 1.47
C LEU A 327 -7.69 4.77 2.34
N VAL A 328 -7.52 4.74 3.65
CA VAL A 328 -8.60 4.60 4.61
C VAL A 328 -8.62 5.75 5.60
N ASP A 329 -9.83 6.16 5.95
CA ASP A 329 -10.10 6.90 7.18
C ASP A 329 -10.15 5.90 8.35
N ALA A 330 -9.70 6.32 9.54
CA ALA A 330 -9.54 5.44 10.70
C ALA A 330 -9.90 6.11 12.01
N TRP A 331 -10.48 5.32 12.93
CA TRP A 331 -11.01 5.78 14.21
C TRP A 331 -10.67 4.79 15.34
N LEU A 332 -10.18 5.28 16.48
CA LEU A 332 -9.80 4.49 17.66
C LEU A 332 -10.98 4.24 18.62
N ASP A 333 -11.98 5.11 18.57
CA ASP A 333 -13.25 5.02 19.28
C ASP A 333 -14.21 4.08 18.56
N ILE A 334 -13.82 2.81 18.43
CA ILE A 334 -14.53 1.81 17.61
C ILE A 334 -16.03 1.68 17.93
N GLU A 335 -16.44 1.94 19.18
CA GLU A 335 -17.83 1.90 19.64
C GLU A 335 -18.71 3.01 19.04
N ASN A 336 -18.12 4.14 18.66
CA ASN A 336 -18.86 5.24 18.00
C ASN A 336 -19.07 4.99 16.51
N HIS A 337 -18.32 4.06 15.92
CA HIS A 337 -18.29 3.80 14.48
C HIS A 337 -18.85 2.43 14.09
N LEU A 338 -18.97 1.51 15.05
CA LEU A 338 -19.38 0.13 14.82
C LEU A 338 -20.25 -0.37 15.96
N THR A 339 -21.25 -1.17 15.61
CA THR A 339 -21.94 -2.08 16.52
C THR A 339 -21.63 -3.52 16.12
N ALA A 340 -21.88 -4.49 17.00
CA ALA A 340 -21.54 -5.90 16.77
C ALA A 340 -22.18 -6.49 15.48
N ASP A 341 -23.31 -5.95 15.05
CA ASP A 341 -24.08 -6.32 13.87
C ASP A 341 -23.71 -5.53 12.59
N THR A 342 -23.04 -4.38 12.71
CA THR A 342 -22.63 -3.56 11.56
C THR A 342 -21.19 -3.82 11.11
N ILE A 343 -20.42 -4.63 11.83
CA ILE A 343 -19.06 -4.99 11.43
C ILE A 343 -19.13 -5.79 10.12
N ALA A 344 -18.58 -5.21 9.06
CA ALA A 344 -18.56 -5.84 7.75
C ALA A 344 -17.64 -7.06 7.69
N ASP A 345 -17.98 -8.02 6.83
CA ASP A 345 -17.17 -9.22 6.61
C ASP A 345 -15.83 -8.82 5.96
N PRO A 346 -14.68 -9.26 6.52
CA PRO A 346 -13.34 -8.98 5.97
C PRO A 346 -13.19 -9.15 4.45
N ARG A 347 -13.87 -10.14 3.86
CA ARG A 347 -13.78 -10.45 2.43
C ARG A 347 -14.39 -9.36 1.55
N GLU A 348 -15.32 -8.59 2.10
CA GLU A 348 -15.93 -7.47 1.38
C GLU A 348 -14.94 -6.33 1.18
N PHE A 349 -13.98 -6.15 2.10
CA PHE A 349 -12.94 -5.14 1.95
C PHE A 349 -12.08 -5.42 0.72
N GLU A 350 -11.71 -6.68 0.50
CA GLU A 350 -10.96 -7.08 -0.70
C GLU A 350 -11.73 -6.78 -1.99
N LYS A 351 -13.06 -7.03 -1.99
CA LYS A 351 -13.93 -6.71 -3.13
C LYS A 351 -13.95 -5.21 -3.42
N GLU A 352 -14.02 -4.38 -2.36
CA GLU A 352 -13.93 -2.92 -2.47
C GLU A 352 -12.57 -2.47 -3.02
N VAL A 353 -11.47 -3.06 -2.55
CA VAL A 353 -10.10 -2.80 -3.03
C VAL A 353 -9.98 -3.14 -4.52
N GLN A 354 -10.44 -4.33 -4.94
CA GLN A 354 -10.42 -4.73 -6.34
C GLN A 354 -11.24 -3.77 -7.21
N LEU A 355 -12.39 -3.30 -6.71
CA LEU A 355 -13.24 -2.36 -7.42
C LEU A 355 -12.54 -1.01 -7.64
N ILE A 356 -11.94 -0.42 -6.60
CA ILE A 356 -11.23 0.87 -6.74
C ILE A 356 -10.01 0.74 -7.66
N VAL A 357 -9.27 -0.37 -7.60
CA VAL A 357 -8.15 -0.62 -8.53
C VAL A 357 -8.62 -0.65 -9.98
N ARG A 358 -9.77 -1.28 -10.27
CA ARG A 358 -10.36 -1.26 -11.62
C ARG A 358 -10.75 0.16 -12.06
N ILE A 359 -11.33 0.95 -11.16
CA ILE A 359 -11.68 2.36 -11.43
C ILE A 359 -10.43 3.18 -11.73
N ILE A 360 -9.35 3.02 -10.94
CA ILE A 360 -8.08 3.71 -11.18
C ILE A 360 -7.52 3.36 -12.56
N LYS A 361 -7.48 2.07 -12.92
CA LYS A 361 -7.02 1.63 -14.26
C LYS A 361 -7.83 2.26 -15.39
N ARG A 362 -9.16 2.32 -15.26
CA ARG A 362 -10.03 2.99 -16.25
C ARG A 362 -9.82 4.50 -16.29
N GLY A 363 -9.61 5.15 -15.14
CA GLY A 363 -9.32 6.58 -15.06
C GLY A 363 -8.02 6.94 -15.78
N ILE A 364 -6.97 6.15 -15.58
CA ILE A 364 -5.68 6.31 -16.29
C ILE A 364 -5.87 6.15 -17.79
N ALA A 365 -6.62 5.12 -18.22
CA ALA A 365 -6.93 4.91 -19.63
C ALA A 365 -7.67 6.11 -20.25
N ARG A 366 -8.68 6.65 -19.57
CA ARG A 366 -9.41 7.86 -20.01
C ARG A 366 -8.49 9.07 -20.13
N GLN A 367 -7.63 9.28 -19.13
CA GLN A 367 -6.69 10.39 -19.14
C GLN A 367 -5.74 10.30 -20.34
N LEU A 368 -5.20 9.10 -20.63
CA LEU A 368 -4.32 8.89 -21.79
C LEU A 368 -5.01 9.20 -23.12
N LEU A 369 -6.23 8.68 -23.31
CA LEU A 369 -7.00 8.96 -24.53
C LEU A 369 -7.32 10.45 -24.67
N SER A 370 -7.63 11.13 -23.56
CA SER A 370 -7.86 12.58 -23.56
C SER A 370 -6.58 13.37 -23.87
N GLU A 371 -5.42 12.92 -23.39
CA GLU A 371 -4.13 13.54 -23.69
C GLU A 371 -3.76 13.38 -25.17
N GLU A 372 -4.00 12.20 -25.74
CA GLU A 372 -3.78 11.91 -27.16
C GLU A 372 -4.71 12.74 -28.05
N ALA A 373 -6.02 12.74 -27.78
CA ALA A 373 -6.97 13.56 -28.51
C ALA A 373 -6.64 15.06 -28.44
N ARG A 374 -6.14 15.54 -27.29
CA ARG A 374 -5.70 16.93 -27.13
C ARG A 374 -4.44 17.22 -27.97
N ARG A 375 -3.52 16.27 -28.07
CA ARG A 375 -2.32 16.41 -28.91
C ARG A 375 -2.71 16.46 -30.39
N ASP A 376 -3.54 15.54 -30.84
CA ASP A 376 -3.99 15.48 -32.23
C ASP A 376 -4.77 16.76 -32.63
N ALA A 377 -5.57 17.31 -31.71
CA ALA A 377 -6.24 18.59 -31.91
C ALA A 377 -5.26 19.78 -32.03
N LEU A 378 -4.16 19.77 -31.28
CA LEU A 378 -3.12 20.79 -31.37
C LEU A 378 -2.35 20.71 -32.69
N ASP A 379 -2.03 19.49 -33.14
CA ASP A 379 -1.34 19.26 -34.41
C ASP A 379 -2.22 19.70 -35.59
N ALA A 380 -3.52 19.35 -35.57
CA ALA A 380 -4.47 19.80 -36.58
C ALA A 380 -4.66 21.35 -36.60
N ALA A 381 -4.63 22.00 -35.43
CA ALA A 381 -4.71 23.46 -35.34
C ALA A 381 -3.45 24.13 -35.90
N TYR A 382 -2.27 23.54 -35.69
CA TYR A 382 -1.00 24.03 -36.22
C TYR A 382 -0.94 23.94 -37.76
N ASP A 383 -1.41 22.82 -38.32
CA ASP A 383 -1.48 22.63 -39.78
C ASP A 383 -2.46 23.61 -40.44
N THR A 384 -3.59 23.91 -39.78
CA THR A 384 -4.58 24.88 -40.27
C THR A 384 -4.00 26.30 -40.32
N GLN A 385 -3.17 26.69 -39.35
CA GLN A 385 -2.53 28.01 -39.34
C GLN A 385 -1.44 28.15 -40.42
N ASN A 386 -0.68 27.09 -40.68
CA ASN A 386 0.42 27.14 -41.66
C ASN A 386 -0.03 26.84 -43.10
N GLY A 387 -1.13 26.13 -43.31
CA GLY A 387 -1.69 25.81 -44.63
C GLY A 387 -2.38 26.99 -45.35
N SER A 388 -2.64 28.10 -44.65
CA SER A 388 -3.29 29.30 -45.21
C SER A 388 -2.29 30.33 -45.78
N ALA A 389 -0.99 30.11 -45.65
CA ALA A 389 0.05 31.03 -46.14
C ALA A 389 0.59 30.66 -47.54
N SER A 390 -0.14 29.85 -48.31
CA SER A 390 0.11 29.68 -49.75
C SER A 390 -0.24 30.98 -50.48
N ASP A 391 0.82 31.75 -50.68
CA ASP A 391 0.92 33.00 -51.41
C ASP A 391 0.05 33.03 -52.69
N PRO A 392 -0.99 33.89 -52.79
CA PRO A 392 -1.83 33.98 -53.98
C PRO A 392 -1.14 34.62 -55.20
N SER A 393 0.20 34.78 -55.22
CA SER A 393 0.89 35.57 -56.25
C SER A 393 1.53 34.80 -57.42
N VAL A 394 1.46 33.47 -57.51
CA VAL A 394 2.03 32.75 -58.67
C VAL A 394 0.97 32.54 -59.76
N SER A 395 0.93 33.48 -60.69
CA SER A 395 0.14 33.39 -61.92
C SER A 395 0.50 32.14 -62.74
N PRO A 396 -0.48 31.41 -63.33
CA PRO A 396 -0.20 30.22 -64.11
C PRO A 396 0.25 30.63 -65.52
N MET A 397 1.56 30.60 -65.77
CA MET A 397 2.04 30.55 -67.15
C MET A 397 1.81 29.15 -67.70
N ALA A 398 0.86 29.07 -68.63
CA ALA A 398 0.58 27.91 -69.45
C ALA A 398 1.86 27.39 -70.11
N SER A 399 2.22 26.13 -69.87
CA SER A 399 3.14 25.43 -70.76
C SER A 399 2.69 24.00 -71.06
N ARG A 400 2.56 23.80 -72.36
CA ARG A 400 2.15 22.65 -73.16
C ARG A 400 2.84 21.32 -72.80
N ARG A 401 2.01 20.27 -72.77
CA ARG A 401 2.06 19.07 -73.64
C ARG A 401 3.39 18.30 -73.72
N GLY A 402 3.42 17.11 -73.13
CA GLY A 402 4.42 16.08 -73.40
C GLY A 402 3.92 14.69 -72.98
N VAL A 403 3.54 13.89 -73.98
CA VAL A 403 3.01 12.52 -73.91
C VAL A 403 4.15 11.50 -73.90
N ARG A 404 3.98 10.39 -73.14
CA ARG A 404 4.66 9.07 -73.13
C ARG A 404 5.21 8.77 -71.73
N GLY A 405 5.10 7.58 -71.16
CA GLY A 405 4.64 6.27 -71.61
C GLY A 405 5.10 5.23 -70.58
N THR A 406 4.24 4.25 -70.29
CA THR A 406 4.50 2.87 -69.81
C THR A 406 5.83 2.52 -69.14
N SER A 407 5.79 1.92 -67.94
CA SER A 407 6.09 0.48 -67.75
C SER A 407 6.01 0.07 -66.28
N ASN A 408 5.33 -1.05 -66.05
CA ASN A 408 5.40 -1.85 -64.84
C ASN A 408 6.82 -2.42 -64.66
N HIS A 409 7.31 -2.52 -63.41
CA HIS A 409 8.10 -3.68 -63.00
C HIS A 409 7.96 -3.95 -61.49
N ARG A 410 7.37 -5.12 -61.23
CA ARG A 410 7.33 -5.89 -60.00
C ARG A 410 8.67 -6.60 -59.83
N MET A 411 9.34 -6.44 -58.70
CA MET A 411 10.52 -7.22 -58.32
C MET A 411 10.28 -7.84 -56.94
N THR A 412 10.41 -9.16 -56.92
CA THR A 412 10.26 -10.09 -55.80
C THR A 412 11.65 -10.48 -55.29
N LEU A 413 11.77 -10.63 -53.97
CA LEU A 413 12.68 -11.51 -53.20
C LEU A 413 14.21 -11.45 -53.43
N ALA A 414 14.93 -11.22 -52.34
CA ALA A 414 16.26 -11.82 -52.13
C ALA A 414 16.46 -12.11 -50.63
N SER A 415 16.44 -13.39 -50.30
CA SER A 415 16.89 -13.96 -49.02
C SER A 415 18.41 -14.15 -49.08
N THR A 416 19.11 -13.83 -48.00
CA THR A 416 20.55 -14.09 -47.83
C THR A 416 20.81 -15.51 -47.31
N PRO A 417 21.84 -16.22 -47.80
CA PRO A 417 22.27 -17.50 -47.26
C PRO A 417 23.23 -17.30 -46.07
N SER A 418 23.23 -18.26 -45.14
CA SER A 418 24.24 -18.38 -44.08
C SER A 418 24.89 -19.75 -44.21
N ASP A 419 26.19 -19.73 -44.47
CA ASP A 419 27.04 -20.90 -44.65
C ASP A 419 27.38 -21.58 -43.32
N ASP A 420 27.09 -22.87 -43.33
CA ASP A 420 27.82 -24.05 -42.85
C ASP A 420 29.27 -23.87 -42.29
N ALA A 421 29.57 -24.56 -41.18
CA ALA A 421 30.61 -25.60 -41.07
C ALA A 421 31.19 -25.81 -39.65
N GLY A 422 30.82 -26.95 -39.03
CA GLY A 422 31.76 -27.99 -38.59
C GLY A 422 32.62 -27.83 -37.31
N ARG A 423 32.42 -28.75 -36.35
CA ARG A 423 33.43 -29.55 -35.61
C ARG A 423 32.74 -30.32 -34.46
N SER A 424 32.49 -31.62 -34.58
CA SER A 424 33.39 -32.79 -34.44
C SER A 424 33.47 -33.32 -33.01
N ASP A 425 33.05 -34.59 -32.90
CA ASP A 425 33.04 -35.47 -31.73
C ASP A 425 34.40 -35.66 -31.06
N SER A 426 34.36 -35.95 -29.76
CA SER A 426 35.25 -36.95 -29.15
C SER A 426 34.76 -37.39 -27.77
N ASP A 427 34.45 -38.69 -27.70
CA ASP A 427 34.38 -39.51 -26.50
C ASP A 427 35.61 -39.36 -25.59
N SER A 428 35.40 -39.47 -24.27
CA SER A 428 36.33 -40.16 -23.37
C SER A 428 35.66 -40.46 -22.04
N ALA A 429 35.44 -41.76 -21.81
CA ALA A 429 35.16 -42.34 -20.51
C ALA A 429 36.34 -42.10 -19.55
N LYS A 430 36.05 -41.87 -18.26
CA LYS A 430 36.92 -42.28 -17.17
C LYS A 430 36.13 -42.64 -15.93
N ASP A 431 36.23 -43.92 -15.66
CA ASP A 431 35.95 -44.69 -14.46
C ASP A 431 36.89 -44.25 -13.33
N THR A 432 36.34 -43.96 -12.14
CA THR A 432 37.04 -44.12 -10.85
C THR A 432 35.98 -44.18 -9.73
N SER A 433 35.81 -45.38 -9.19
CA SER A 433 35.39 -45.66 -7.82
C SER A 433 36.36 -45.02 -6.81
N ASP A 434 35.87 -44.39 -5.74
CA ASP A 434 36.21 -44.78 -4.36
C ASP A 434 35.37 -44.05 -3.29
N GLU A 435 35.33 -44.67 -2.12
CA GLU A 435 34.60 -44.42 -0.87
C GLU A 435 34.69 -43.00 -0.27
N GLY A 436 33.68 -42.63 0.53
CA GLY A 436 33.83 -41.57 1.54
C GLY A 436 32.53 -40.95 2.04
N ALA A 437 32.25 -41.12 3.32
CA ALA A 437 31.09 -40.60 4.02
C ALA A 437 31.02 -39.05 4.08
N ASP A 438 29.82 -38.60 4.42
CA ASP A 438 29.52 -37.51 5.36
C ASP A 438 28.82 -36.24 4.82
N GLN A 439 27.97 -35.75 5.70
CA GLN A 439 27.08 -34.60 5.71
C GLN A 439 27.47 -33.42 4.81
N SER A 440 26.50 -32.90 4.06
CA SER A 440 26.20 -31.46 4.03
C SER A 440 25.03 -31.17 3.10
N ARG A 441 24.05 -30.43 3.67
CA ARG A 441 23.00 -29.64 3.02
C ARG A 441 23.38 -29.15 1.61
N GLY A 442 22.57 -29.53 0.64
CA GLY A 442 22.53 -28.92 -0.68
C GLY A 442 21.49 -27.79 -0.70
N ASP A 443 21.98 -26.58 -0.89
CA ASP A 443 21.19 -25.41 -1.26
C ASP A 443 20.58 -25.62 -2.66
N HIS A 444 19.26 -25.54 -2.74
CA HIS A 444 18.56 -25.29 -4.01
C HIS A 444 17.54 -24.16 -3.80
N TYR A 445 17.87 -23.02 -4.39
CA TYR A 445 16.99 -21.86 -4.53
C TYR A 445 15.82 -22.22 -5.45
N ALA A 446 14.62 -22.36 -4.88
CA ALA A 446 13.35 -22.31 -5.60
C ALA A 446 12.72 -20.93 -5.39
N SER A 447 12.49 -20.25 -6.50
CA SER A 447 12.00 -18.89 -6.61
C SER A 447 10.46 -18.85 -6.56
N GLY A 448 9.91 -17.91 -5.79
CA GLY A 448 8.58 -17.35 -6.05
C GLY A 448 7.43 -17.81 -5.16
N MET A 449 7.50 -17.63 -3.83
CA MET A 449 6.30 -17.54 -2.98
C MET A 449 6.51 -16.53 -1.85
N SER A 450 5.45 -15.79 -1.53
CA SER A 450 5.37 -14.75 -0.51
C SER A 450 5.75 -15.29 0.87
N LEU A 451 7.04 -15.24 1.20
CA LEU A 451 7.58 -15.50 2.53
C LEU A 451 8.02 -14.16 3.14
N PHE A 452 7.10 -13.44 3.75
CA PHE A 452 7.46 -12.53 4.84
C PHE A 452 7.30 -13.30 6.15
N TRP A 453 8.28 -14.15 6.45
CA TRP A 453 8.48 -14.63 7.81
C TRP A 453 9.10 -13.51 8.65
N HIS A 454 8.60 -13.40 9.87
CA HIS A 454 9.05 -12.53 10.94
C HIS A 454 10.58 -12.46 11.05
N HIS A 455 11.17 -11.28 10.81
CA HIS A 455 12.35 -10.90 11.56
C HIS A 455 11.92 -10.67 13.01
N SER A 456 12.13 -11.68 13.85
CA SER A 456 12.20 -11.48 15.30
C SER A 456 13.38 -10.56 15.57
N LEU A 457 13.10 -9.29 15.84
CA LEU A 457 14.08 -8.36 16.39
C LEU A 457 14.31 -8.74 17.85
N ASP A 458 15.32 -9.58 18.10
CA ASP A 458 15.99 -9.62 19.39
C ASP A 458 16.72 -8.28 19.59
N MET A 459 16.12 -7.40 20.38
CA MET A 459 16.82 -6.22 20.92
C MET A 459 17.53 -6.64 22.22
N PRO A 460 18.80 -6.24 22.42
CA PRO A 460 19.52 -6.53 23.65
C PRO A 460 18.81 -5.86 24.84
N LYS A 461 18.66 -6.62 25.93
CA LYS A 461 18.19 -6.12 27.23
C LYS A 461 19.15 -5.03 27.71
N HIS A 462 18.64 -3.82 27.92
CA HIS A 462 19.26 -2.79 28.76
C HIS A 462 18.40 -2.58 29.99
#